data_AF-A0A0F9ICY7-F1
#
_entry.id   AF-A0A0F9ICY7-F1
#
_cell.length_a   1.000
_cell.length_b   1.000
_cell.length_c   1.000
_cell.angle_alpha   90.00
_cell.angle_beta   90.00
_cell.angle_gamma   90.00
#
_symmetry.space_group_name_H-M   'P 1'
#
loop_
_entity.id
_entity.type
_entity.pdbx_description
1 polymer ?
#
loop_
_entity_poly.entity_id
_entity_poly.type
_entity_poly.pdbx_seq_one_letter_code
_entity_poly.pdbx_strand_id
1 'polypeptide(L)' 'MVSSKGDCPIHKKPIIYTYNNKNYCKDCLDGKFEVIEKIRDYHSNT' A
#
# COMPACT_ATOMS: atom_id res chain seq x y z
N MET A 1 -11.19 5.48 19.58
CA MET A 1 -12.13 5.46 18.45
C MET A 1 -11.27 5.38 17.20
N VAL A 2 -11.21 4.23 16.51
CA VAL A 2 -10.56 4.15 15.20
C VAL A 2 -11.45 4.96 14.25
N SER A 3 -11.05 6.17 13.91
CA SER A 3 -11.72 6.96 12.89
C SER A 3 -11.67 6.15 11.61
N SER A 4 -12.79 5.55 11.22
CA SER A 4 -12.92 4.81 9.97
C SER A 4 -12.55 5.77 8.85
N LYS A 5 -11.34 5.64 8.30
CA LYS A 5 -10.80 6.55 7.27
C LYS A 5 -11.51 6.42 5.91
N GLY A 6 -12.67 5.77 5.87
CA GLY A 6 -13.41 5.42 4.68
C GLY A 6 -12.82 4.20 3.96
N ASP A 7 -13.43 3.89 2.82
CA ASP A 7 -12.94 2.85 1.92
C ASP A 7 -11.97 3.41 0.90
N CYS A 8 -10.94 2.63 0.58
CA CYS A 8 -10.00 2.94 -0.47
C CYS A 8 -10.75 3.10 -1.80
N PRO A 9 -10.52 4.17 -2.56
CA PRO A 9 -11.25 4.43 -3.80
C PRO A 9 -11.03 3.36 -4.87
N ILE A 10 -9.89 2.65 -4.80
CA ILE A 10 -9.48 1.64 -5.78
C ILE A 10 -10.09 0.28 -5.43
N HIS A 11 -9.82 -0.22 -4.23
CA HIS A 11 -10.17 -1.59 -3.83
C HIS A 11 -11.49 -1.68 -3.07
N LYS A 12 -12.11 -0.55 -2.70
CA LYS A 12 -13.32 -0.49 -1.85
C LYS A 12 -13.15 -1.25 -0.53
N LYS A 13 -11.93 -1.27 -0.01
CA LYS A 13 -11.54 -1.89 1.27
C LYS A 13 -11.18 -0.82 2.30
N PRO A 14 -11.29 -1.10 3.61
CA PRO A 14 -10.96 -0.14 4.66
C PRO A 14 -9.55 0.46 4.48
N ILE A 15 -9.47 1.78 4.60
CA ILE A 15 -8.19 2.50 4.61
C ILE A 15 -7.50 2.22 5.94
N ILE A 16 -6.29 1.66 5.87
CA ILE A 16 -5.48 1.32 7.04
C ILE A 16 -4.28 2.26 7.21
N TYR A 17 -3.88 2.96 6.14
CA TYR A 17 -2.71 3.83 6.15
C TYR A 17 -2.94 5.09 5.29
N THR A 18 -2.44 6.24 5.74
CA THR A 18 -2.46 7.49 4.98
C THR A 18 -1.07 8.09 4.99
N TYR A 19 -0.53 8.40 3.81
CA TYR A 19 0.77 9.05 3.68
C TYR A 19 0.73 10.06 2.54
N ASN A 20 1.23 11.26 2.80
CA ASN A 20 1.25 12.36 1.84
C ASN A 20 -0.11 12.62 1.16
N ASN A 21 -1.17 12.76 1.97
CA ASN A 21 -2.56 12.90 1.52
C ASN A 21 -3.10 11.78 0.62
N LYS A 22 -2.42 10.63 0.54
CA LYS A 22 -2.90 9.44 -0.17
C LYS A 22 -3.34 8.38 0.83
N ASN A 23 -4.49 7.77 0.55
CA ASN A 23 -5.09 6.73 1.38
C ASN A 23 -4.82 5.35 0.78
N TYR A 24 -4.42 4.41 1.64
CA TYR A 24 -4.00 3.07 1.27
C TYR A 24 -4.78 2.03 2.09
N CYS A 25 -5.39 1.07 1.39
CA CYS A 25 -5.81 -0.20 1.98
C CYS A 25 -4.65 -1.22 1.96
N LYS A 26 -4.85 -2.39 2.56
CA LYS A 26 -3.87 -3.48 2.57
C LYS A 26 -3.34 -3.82 1.18
N ASP A 27 -4.22 -4.05 0.21
CA ASP A 27 -3.82 -4.44 -1.15
C ASP A 27 -2.97 -3.35 -1.85
N CYS A 28 -3.26 -2.07 -1.61
CA CYS A 28 -2.44 -0.98 -2.13
C CYS A 28 -1.00 -1.03 -1.59
N LEU A 29 -0.84 -1.42 -0.32
CA LEU A 29 0.47 -1.54 0.31
C LEU A 29 1.19 -2.80 -0.17
N ASP A 30 0.50 -3.93 -0.22
CA ASP A 30 1.05 -5.20 -0.70
C ASP A 30 1.65 -5.05 -2.10
N GLY A 31 0.92 -4.41 -3.04
CA GLY A 31 1.44 -4.17 -4.39
C GLY A 31 2.66 -3.24 -4.43
N LYS A 32 2.77 -2.29 -3.49
CA LYS A 32 3.97 -1.45 -3.37
C LYS A 32 5.16 -2.22 -2.82
N PHE A 33 4.94 -3.07 -1.83
CA PHE A 33 6.00 -3.90 -1.26
C PHE A 33 6.50 -4.93 -2.28
N GLU A 34 5.62 -5.55 -3.05
CA GLU A 34 6.04 -6.48 -4.12
C GLU A 34 6.97 -5.82 -5.13
N VAL A 35 6.67 -4.57 -5.53
CA VAL A 35 7.54 -3.80 -6.43
C VAL A 35 8.90 -3.52 -5.79
N ILE A 36 8.93 -3.15 -4.51
CA ILE A 36 10.18 -2.91 -3.77
C ILE A 36 11.01 -4.20 -3.69
N GLU A 37 10.37 -5.34 -3.41
CA GLU A 37 11.06 -6.63 -3.33
C GLU A 37 11.62 -7.08 -4.68
N LYS A 38 10.89 -6.86 -5.78
CA LYS A 38 11.39 -7.10 -7.15
C LYS A 38 12.61 -6.24 -7.48
N ILE A 39 12.60 -4.97 -7.08
CA ILE A 39 13.76 -4.08 -7.28
C ILE A 39 14.95 -4.57 -6.44
N ARG A 40 14.73 -4.97 -5.19
CA ARG A 40 15.79 -5.51 -4.32
C ARG A 40 16.42 -6.76 -4.92
N ASP A 41 15.60 -7.68 -5.44
CA ASP A 41 16.09 -8.92 -6.06
C ASP A 41 16.89 -8.65 -7.34
N TYR A 42 16.40 -7.73 -8.19
CA TYR A 42 17.12 -7.31 -9.39
C TYR A 42 18.52 -6.75 -9.07
N HIS A 43 18.63 -5.87 -8.07
CA HIS A 43 19.91 -5.31 -7.64
C HIS A 43 20.80 -6.27 -6.86
N SER A 44 20.28 -7.39 -6.36
CA SER A 44 21.07 -8.40 -5.65
C SER A 44 21.72 -9.41 -6.61
N ASN A 45 21.27 -9.46 -7.87
CA ASN A 45 21.76 -10.37 -8.92
C ASN A 45 22.62 -9.66 -9.99
N THR A 46 22.96 -8.39 -9.82
CA THR A 46 23.88 -7.60 -10.66
C THR A 46 25.15 -7.26 -9.91
#